data_AF-A0A6N2K797-F1
#
_entry.id   AF-A0A6N2K797-F1
#
_cell.length_a   1.000
_cell.length_b   1.000
_cell.length_c   1.000
_cell.angle_alpha   90.00
_cell.angle_beta   90.00
_cell.angle_gamma   90.00
#
_symmetry.space_group_name_H-M   'P 1'
#
loop_
_entity.id
_entity.type
_entity.pdbx_description
1 polymer ?
#
loop_
_entity_poly.entity_id
_entity_poly.type
_entity_poly.pdbx_seq_one_letter_code
_entity_poly.pdbx_strand_id
1 'polypeptide(L)'
;MPEAEEVATPVATAPNTPGTPGGPLFSGLRVDSLSYSDRKIMPKCKCLPVTAPTWGQSHTCFLDFPAPDVSLTRKLGAEFVGTFILIFMATAGPIVNQKYNNAETLIGNAACAGLAVMIIILSTGHISGAHLNPSLTIAFAALRHFPWVQVPAYIAAQVSASICASFALKGVFHPFMSGGVTVPSVSVGQAFALEFFITFNLLFVVTAVATDTRAVGELAGIAVGATVMLNILVAGPSSGGSMNPVRTLGPAVAAGNYKHIWIYLVAPTLGAICGAGTYTAVKLREDEVDPPRQVRSFRHR
;
A
#
# COMPACT_ATOMS: atom_id res chain seq x y z
N MET A 1 -58.93 44.44 16.18
CA MET A 1 -59.39 44.34 14.77
C MET A 1 -58.78 45.52 14.03
N PRO A 2 -58.25 45.38 12.80
CA PRO A 2 -58.04 44.21 11.91
C PRO A 2 -56.52 43.91 11.77
N GLU A 3 -55.95 42.99 11.00
CA GLU A 3 -56.30 41.83 10.16
C GLU A 3 -54.99 41.01 10.05
N ALA A 4 -55.07 39.68 10.06
CA ALA A 4 -53.94 38.77 9.92
C ALA A 4 -53.92 38.17 8.50
N GLU A 5 -52.77 38.23 7.82
CA GLU A 5 -52.55 37.54 6.54
C GLU A 5 -52.16 36.07 6.79
N GLU A 6 -52.95 35.18 6.19
CA GLU A 6 -52.82 33.73 6.21
C GLU A 6 -52.05 33.27 4.95
N VAL A 7 -50.88 32.65 5.13
CA VAL A 7 -50.11 32.07 4.02
C VAL A 7 -50.48 30.60 3.87
N ALA A 8 -51.17 30.29 2.77
CA ALA A 8 -51.66 28.96 2.44
C ALA A 8 -50.55 28.02 1.93
N THR A 9 -50.50 26.81 2.49
CA THR A 9 -49.78 25.64 1.98
C THR A 9 -50.56 24.96 0.85
N PRO A 10 -49.94 24.50 -0.25
CA PRO A 10 -50.62 23.64 -1.21
C PRO A 10 -50.48 22.15 -0.85
N VAL A 11 -51.63 21.46 -0.86
CA VAL A 11 -51.81 20.02 -0.70
C VAL A 11 -51.55 19.29 -2.03
N ALA A 12 -51.01 18.08 -1.91
CA ALA A 12 -50.64 17.17 -2.99
C ALA A 12 -51.83 16.72 -3.87
N THR A 13 -51.56 16.56 -5.17
CA THR A 13 -52.35 15.77 -6.12
C THR A 13 -51.40 14.90 -6.96
N ALA A 14 -51.60 13.58 -6.93
CA ALA A 14 -50.99 12.65 -7.88
C ALA A 14 -51.87 12.57 -9.14
N PRO A 15 -51.29 12.36 -10.34
CA PRO A 15 -51.64 11.11 -11.02
C PRO A 15 -50.58 10.48 -11.97
N ASN A 16 -50.68 9.14 -12.03
CA ASN A 16 -50.52 8.19 -13.14
C ASN A 16 -49.15 8.00 -13.85
N THR A 17 -48.54 6.84 -13.62
CA THR A 17 -47.61 6.15 -14.54
C THR A 17 -48.33 5.65 -15.80
N PRO A 18 -47.72 5.75 -16.99
CA PRO A 18 -47.13 4.53 -17.59
C PRO A 18 -45.89 4.74 -18.50
N GLY A 19 -45.01 3.73 -18.54
CA GLY A 19 -44.23 3.35 -19.73
C GLY A 19 -42.85 4.00 -19.94
N THR A 20 -41.79 3.23 -19.71
CA THR A 20 -40.43 3.43 -20.28
C THR A 20 -40.45 3.38 -21.81
N PRO A 21 -39.66 4.24 -22.51
CA PRO A 21 -38.36 3.77 -23.01
C PRO A 21 -37.24 4.83 -23.13
N GLY A 22 -35.99 4.37 -22.99
CA GLY A 22 -34.90 4.73 -23.93
C GLY A 22 -33.97 5.90 -23.58
N GLY A 23 -32.73 5.57 -23.19
CA GLY A 23 -31.54 6.39 -23.47
C GLY A 23 -30.47 6.40 -22.37
N PRO A 24 -29.35 5.64 -22.49
CA PRO A 24 -28.19 5.81 -21.63
C PRO A 24 -27.32 6.98 -22.11
N LEU A 25 -27.19 7.99 -21.25
CA LEU A 25 -26.10 8.95 -21.23
C LEU A 25 -24.82 8.23 -20.81
N PHE A 26 -24.11 7.58 -21.73
CA PHE A 26 -22.65 7.35 -21.75
C PHE A 26 -22.34 6.59 -23.05
N SER A 27 -21.79 7.30 -24.03
CA SER A 27 -21.39 6.72 -25.32
C SER A 27 -20.27 5.70 -25.12
N GLY A 28 -20.53 4.46 -25.53
CA GLY A 28 -19.58 3.36 -25.43
C GLY A 28 -18.36 3.52 -26.33
N LEU A 29 -17.19 3.19 -25.78
CA LEU A 29 -16.03 2.79 -26.56
C LEU A 29 -16.28 1.36 -27.06
N ARG A 30 -16.69 1.27 -28.32
CA ARG A 30 -16.80 0.04 -29.09
C ARG A 30 -15.39 -0.51 -29.34
N VAL A 31 -15.05 -1.62 -28.68
CA VAL A 31 -13.83 -2.39 -28.99
C VAL A 31 -14.09 -3.18 -30.25
N ASP A 32 -13.97 -2.53 -31.41
CA ASP A 32 -13.90 -3.21 -32.69
C ASP A 32 -12.46 -3.73 -32.90
N SER A 33 -12.34 -5.06 -32.96
CA SER A 33 -11.36 -5.82 -33.76
C SER A 33 -9.87 -5.54 -33.56
N LEU A 34 -9.22 -6.32 -32.69
CA LEU A 34 -7.78 -6.54 -32.80
C LEU A 34 -7.47 -7.26 -34.11
N SER A 35 -6.74 -6.52 -34.96
CA SER A 35 -6.20 -6.95 -36.24
C SER A 35 -5.36 -8.22 -36.13
N TYR A 36 -5.57 -9.12 -37.09
CA TYR A 36 -4.90 -10.40 -37.32
C TYR A 36 -3.37 -10.33 -37.55
N SER A 37 -2.72 -9.19 -37.28
CA SER A 37 -1.34 -8.90 -37.70
C SER A 37 -0.26 -9.04 -36.62
N ASP A 38 -0.61 -9.32 -35.36
CA ASP A 38 0.38 -9.44 -34.26
C ASP A 38 0.93 -10.87 -34.01
N ARG A 39 0.74 -11.80 -34.97
CA ARG A 39 1.29 -13.18 -34.88
C ARG A 39 2.79 -13.30 -35.22
N LYS A 40 3.58 -12.23 -35.13
CA LYS A 40 5.01 -12.26 -35.52
C LYS A 40 5.98 -11.74 -34.47
N ILE A 41 5.83 -12.14 -33.21
CA ILE A 41 6.96 -12.19 -32.28
C ILE A 41 6.82 -13.45 -31.41
N MET A 42 7.08 -14.61 -32.02
CA MET A 42 7.41 -15.83 -31.28
C MET A 42 8.94 -15.95 -31.23
N PRO A 43 9.58 -16.03 -30.05
CA PRO A 43 10.94 -16.51 -29.99
C PRO A 43 10.93 -17.99 -30.42
N LYS A 44 11.69 -18.32 -31.45
CA LYS A 44 11.88 -19.70 -31.90
C LYS A 44 12.55 -20.49 -30.78
N CYS A 45 11.76 -21.21 -29.97
CA CYS A 45 12.27 -22.33 -29.20
C CYS A 45 12.78 -23.39 -30.19
N LYS A 46 14.10 -23.43 -30.40
CA LYS A 46 14.75 -24.59 -31.02
C LYS A 46 14.80 -25.70 -29.98
N CYS A 47 13.71 -26.46 -29.85
CA CYS A 47 13.78 -27.77 -29.21
C CYS A 47 14.40 -28.74 -30.22
N LEU A 48 15.70 -29.00 -30.09
CA LEU A 48 16.37 -30.13 -30.74
C LEU A 48 15.93 -31.43 -30.05
N PRO A 49 15.58 -32.50 -30.78
CA PRO A 49 15.37 -33.80 -30.18
C PRO A 49 16.71 -34.54 -30.13
N VAL A 50 17.24 -34.82 -28.95
CA VAL A 50 18.28 -35.84 -28.79
C VAL A 50 17.94 -36.71 -27.59
N THR A 51 17.64 -37.96 -27.91
CA THR A 51 17.56 -39.11 -27.01
C THR A 51 18.89 -39.34 -26.28
N ALA A 52 18.90 -39.34 -24.95
CA ALA A 52 19.70 -40.26 -24.10
C ALA A 52 19.45 -39.98 -22.60
N PRO A 53 19.41 -41.02 -21.74
CA PRO A 53 19.18 -40.88 -20.30
C PRO A 53 20.52 -40.77 -19.55
N THR A 54 20.72 -39.73 -18.75
CA THR A 54 21.69 -39.78 -17.64
C THR A 54 21.20 -38.98 -16.45
N TRP A 55 21.36 -39.60 -15.28
CA TRP A 55 20.99 -39.13 -13.97
C TRP A 55 21.76 -37.86 -13.55
N GLY A 56 21.06 -36.97 -12.86
CA GLY A 56 21.64 -36.07 -11.85
C GLY A 56 22.09 -34.69 -12.33
N GLN A 57 21.14 -33.76 -12.47
CA GLN A 57 21.37 -32.34 -12.18
C GLN A 57 20.10 -31.70 -11.59
N SER A 58 20.27 -31.00 -10.46
CA SER A 58 19.23 -30.21 -9.83
C SER A 58 18.92 -28.99 -10.69
N HIS A 59 17.88 -29.06 -11.51
CA HIS A 59 17.34 -27.89 -12.19
C HIS A 59 16.50 -27.10 -11.19
N THR A 60 17.12 -26.11 -10.53
CA THR A 60 16.39 -24.99 -9.93
C THR A 60 15.73 -24.22 -11.08
N CYS A 61 14.46 -24.52 -11.33
CA CYS A 61 13.63 -23.74 -12.24
C CYS A 61 13.34 -22.41 -11.55
N PHE A 62 14.17 -21.40 -11.81
CA PHE A 62 13.82 -20.01 -11.56
C PHE A 62 12.62 -19.71 -12.45
N LEU A 63 11.42 -19.72 -11.87
CA LEU A 63 10.23 -19.22 -12.51
C LEU A 63 10.31 -17.70 -12.51
N ASP A 64 11.02 -17.16 -13.52
CA ASP A 64 10.95 -15.75 -13.88
C ASP A 64 9.56 -15.50 -14.49
N PHE A 65 8.66 -14.91 -13.69
CA PHE A 65 7.52 -14.21 -14.25
C PHE A 65 8.07 -12.95 -14.95
N PRO A 66 7.83 -12.74 -16.26
CA PRO A 66 8.27 -11.53 -16.94
C PRO A 66 7.36 -10.37 -16.51
N ALA A 67 7.68 -9.76 -15.37
CA ALA A 67 7.24 -8.40 -15.10
C ALA A 67 7.89 -7.49 -16.16
N PRO A 68 7.24 -6.40 -16.59
CA PRO A 68 7.90 -5.42 -17.45
C PRO A 68 9.22 -5.00 -16.78
N ASP A 69 10.34 -5.04 -17.53
CA ASP A 69 11.68 -4.71 -17.02
C ASP A 69 11.78 -3.21 -16.72
N VAL A 70 11.17 -2.79 -15.61
CA VAL A 70 11.35 -1.47 -15.04
C VAL A 70 12.78 -1.40 -14.50
N SER A 71 13.59 -0.51 -15.06
CA SER A 71 14.97 -0.35 -14.64
C SER A 71 15.06 0.01 -13.15
N LEU A 72 16.12 -0.46 -12.48
CA LEU A 72 16.37 -0.16 -11.06
C LEU A 72 16.33 1.35 -10.79
N THR A 73 16.91 2.17 -11.67
CA THR A 73 16.86 3.64 -11.56
C THR A 73 15.43 4.18 -11.49
N ARG A 74 14.51 3.65 -12.31
CA ARG A 74 13.10 4.08 -12.29
C ARG A 74 12.41 3.62 -11.00
N LYS A 75 12.71 2.42 -10.51
CA LYS A 75 12.23 1.91 -9.23
C LYS A 75 12.69 2.80 -8.06
N LEU A 76 13.98 3.14 -8.03
CA LEU A 76 14.56 4.01 -7.00
C LEU A 76 13.98 5.43 -7.06
N GLY A 77 13.75 5.97 -8.25
CA GLY A 77 13.06 7.25 -8.42
C GLY A 77 11.64 7.23 -7.88
N ALA A 78 10.88 6.16 -8.15
CA ALA A 78 9.54 5.97 -7.61
C ALA A 78 9.54 5.79 -6.08
N GLU A 79 10.47 5.02 -5.52
CA GLU A 79 10.63 4.89 -4.06
C GLU A 79 10.98 6.23 -3.39
N PHE A 80 11.86 7.02 -4.02
CA PHE A 80 12.22 8.33 -3.50
C PHE A 80 11.00 9.27 -3.51
N VAL A 81 10.33 9.44 -4.66
CA VAL A 81 9.18 10.34 -4.78
C VAL A 81 8.02 9.87 -3.89
N GLY A 82 7.71 8.58 -3.90
CA GLY A 82 6.67 8.01 -3.06
C GLY A 82 6.96 8.20 -1.58
N THR A 83 8.19 7.91 -1.13
CA THR A 83 8.55 8.08 0.29
C THR A 83 8.54 9.55 0.67
N PHE A 84 8.96 10.45 -0.22
CA PHE A 84 8.90 11.89 0.03
C PHE A 84 7.46 12.34 0.27
N ILE A 85 6.53 11.96 -0.61
CA ILE A 85 5.10 12.31 -0.47
C ILE A 85 4.53 11.69 0.80
N LEU A 86 4.85 10.43 1.09
CA LEU A 86 4.39 9.74 2.29
C LEU A 86 4.82 10.48 3.55
N ILE A 87 6.13 10.76 3.69
CA ILE A 87 6.65 11.42 4.88
C ILE A 87 6.11 12.85 4.97
N PHE A 88 6.04 13.57 3.85
CA PHE A 88 5.50 14.92 3.83
C PHE A 88 4.06 14.95 4.36
N MET A 89 3.17 14.12 3.82
CA MET A 89 1.75 14.13 4.20
C MET A 89 1.52 13.53 5.59
N ALA A 90 2.13 12.39 5.91
CA ALA A 90 1.92 11.68 7.17
C ALA A 90 2.46 12.46 8.38
N THR A 91 3.47 13.31 8.19
CA THR A 91 4.05 14.13 9.28
C THR A 91 3.51 15.55 9.30
N ALA A 92 3.02 16.08 8.16
CA ALA A 92 2.30 17.34 8.11
C ALA A 92 1.05 17.34 9.00
N GLY A 93 0.22 16.29 8.98
CA GLY A 93 -0.99 16.21 9.80
C GLY A 93 -0.73 16.53 11.29
N PRO A 94 0.15 15.78 11.97
CA PRO A 94 0.53 16.07 13.35
C PRO A 94 1.17 17.46 13.57
N ILE A 95 1.94 17.98 12.61
CA ILE A 95 2.52 19.34 12.69
C ILE A 95 1.44 20.41 12.59
N VAL A 96 0.49 20.27 11.66
CA VAL A 96 -0.68 21.14 11.51
C VAL A 96 -1.55 21.07 12.76
N ASN A 97 -1.77 19.87 13.28
CA ASN A 97 -2.51 19.66 14.52
C ASN A 97 -1.85 20.39 15.71
N GLN A 98 -0.51 20.40 15.79
CA GLN A 98 0.22 21.19 16.78
C GLN A 98 0.08 22.71 16.53
N LYS A 99 0.26 23.16 15.29
CA LYS A 99 0.28 24.58 14.91
C LYS A 99 -1.08 25.26 15.10
N TYR A 100 -2.17 24.56 14.82
CA TYR A 100 -3.53 25.09 14.81
C TYR A 100 -4.40 24.55 15.96
N ASN A 101 -3.81 24.32 17.13
CA ASN A 101 -4.53 23.99 18.37
C ASN A 101 -5.49 22.78 18.24
N ASN A 102 -5.00 21.66 17.72
CA ASN A 102 -5.72 20.40 17.54
C ASN A 102 -6.85 20.40 16.48
N ALA A 103 -6.74 21.20 15.42
CA ALA A 103 -7.75 21.28 14.36
C ALA A 103 -7.98 19.96 13.59
N GLU A 104 -6.94 19.15 13.37
CA GLU A 104 -7.03 17.89 12.60
C GLU A 104 -7.51 16.71 13.46
N THR A 105 -7.24 16.76 14.77
CA THR A 105 -7.46 15.67 15.74
C THR A 105 -6.75 14.36 15.34
N LEU A 106 -7.01 13.26 16.07
CA LEU A 106 -6.41 11.97 15.77
C LEU A 106 -6.89 11.40 14.42
N ILE A 107 -8.15 11.63 14.05
CA ILE A 107 -8.72 11.07 12.81
C ILE A 107 -8.13 11.76 11.57
N GLY A 108 -7.91 13.08 11.61
CA GLY A 108 -7.24 13.81 10.53
C GLY A 108 -5.81 13.33 10.35
N ASN A 109 -5.05 13.18 11.45
CA ASN A 109 -3.68 12.64 11.40
C ASN A 109 -3.62 11.24 10.78
N ALA A 110 -4.55 10.36 11.17
CA ALA A 110 -4.66 9.01 10.62
C ALA A 110 -5.05 9.01 9.14
N ALA A 111 -5.99 9.90 8.75
CA ALA A 111 -6.42 10.06 7.36
C ALA A 111 -5.28 10.59 6.48
N CYS A 112 -4.51 11.59 6.92
CA CYS A 112 -3.36 12.12 6.17
C CYS A 112 -2.37 11.02 5.79
N ALA A 113 -2.00 10.18 6.76
CA ALA A 113 -1.06 9.08 6.53
C ALA A 113 -1.67 7.96 5.67
N GLY A 114 -2.87 7.50 6.01
CA GLY A 114 -3.53 6.39 5.29
C GLY A 114 -3.87 6.73 3.84
N LEU A 115 -4.41 7.93 3.59
CA LEU A 115 -4.71 8.41 2.24
C LEU A 115 -3.44 8.63 1.43
N ALA A 116 -2.36 9.14 2.04
CA ALA A 116 -1.08 9.28 1.33
C ALA A 116 -0.56 7.93 0.87
N VAL A 117 -0.54 6.92 1.75
CA VAL A 117 -0.14 5.54 1.39
C VAL A 117 -1.01 5.00 0.26
N MET A 118 -2.33 5.14 0.36
CA MET A 118 -3.26 4.70 -0.68
C MET A 118 -2.95 5.34 -2.05
N ILE A 119 -2.82 6.66 -2.09
CA ILE A 119 -2.54 7.42 -3.33
C ILE A 119 -1.21 6.98 -3.94
N ILE A 120 -0.17 6.80 -3.13
CA ILE A 120 1.16 6.44 -3.63
C ILE A 120 1.18 5.00 -4.15
N ILE A 121 0.53 4.05 -3.46
CA ILE A 121 0.45 2.66 -3.93
C ILE A 121 -0.31 2.58 -5.25
N LEU A 122 -1.47 3.26 -5.35
CA LEU A 122 -2.26 3.28 -6.59
C LEU A 122 -1.54 3.94 -7.75
N SER A 123 -0.67 4.94 -7.49
CA SER A 123 0.04 5.67 -8.54
C SER A 123 1.40 5.08 -8.93
N THR A 124 2.16 4.55 -7.98
CA THR A 124 3.56 4.11 -8.19
C THR A 124 3.82 2.64 -7.87
N GLY A 125 2.83 1.91 -7.35
CA GLY A 125 2.95 0.50 -7.01
C GLY A 125 3.38 -0.37 -8.18
N HIS A 126 2.87 -0.10 -9.39
CA HIS A 126 3.26 -0.81 -10.62
C HIS A 126 4.70 -0.51 -11.09
N ILE A 127 5.36 0.51 -10.52
CA ILE A 127 6.72 0.92 -10.90
C ILE A 127 7.75 0.25 -9.97
N SER A 128 7.66 0.50 -8.66
CA SER A 128 8.64 0.01 -7.68
C SER A 128 8.14 -1.09 -6.75
N GLY A 129 6.84 -1.39 -6.76
CA GLY A 129 6.15 -2.11 -5.69
C GLY A 129 5.68 -1.21 -4.54
N ALA A 130 6.01 0.09 -4.58
CA ALA A 130 5.70 1.08 -3.54
C ALA A 130 6.00 0.56 -2.12
N HIS A 131 7.26 0.21 -1.87
CA HIS A 131 7.67 -0.28 -0.56
C HIS A 131 7.63 0.83 0.49
N LEU A 132 8.26 1.97 0.17
CA LEU A 132 8.24 3.23 0.94
C LEU A 132 8.69 3.11 2.41
N ASN A 133 9.22 1.94 2.80
CA ASN A 133 9.42 1.52 4.16
C ASN A 133 10.54 0.47 4.21
N PRO A 134 11.64 0.72 4.96
CA PRO A 134 12.71 -0.25 5.12
C PRO A 134 12.25 -1.57 5.73
N SER A 135 11.36 -1.54 6.73
CA SER A 135 10.84 -2.76 7.37
C SER A 135 10.07 -3.63 6.39
N LEU A 136 9.26 -3.02 5.52
CA LEU A 136 8.52 -3.73 4.47
C LEU A 136 9.50 -4.29 3.42
N THR A 137 10.46 -3.49 2.99
CA THR A 137 11.50 -3.91 2.04
C THR A 137 12.30 -5.12 2.55
N ILE A 138 12.68 -5.08 3.83
CA ILE A 138 13.40 -6.17 4.49
C ILE A 138 12.50 -7.41 4.64
N ALA A 139 11.24 -7.26 5.07
CA ALA A 139 10.32 -8.38 5.23
C ALA A 139 10.03 -9.09 3.90
N PHE A 140 9.83 -8.34 2.82
CA PHE A 140 9.64 -8.90 1.49
C PHE A 140 10.91 -9.62 1.00
N ALA A 141 12.10 -9.10 1.29
CA ALA A 141 13.34 -9.79 0.95
C ALA A 141 13.53 -11.08 1.78
N ALA A 142 13.23 -11.04 3.07
CA ALA A 142 13.29 -12.20 3.97
C ALA A 142 12.37 -13.34 3.53
N LEU A 143 11.21 -13.01 2.98
CA LEU A 143 10.23 -13.97 2.47
C LEU A 143 10.38 -14.28 0.97
N ARG A 144 11.50 -13.88 0.36
CA ARG A 144 11.83 -14.13 -1.05
C ARG A 144 10.85 -13.52 -2.07
N HIS A 145 10.12 -12.49 -1.66
CA HIS A 145 9.28 -11.67 -2.55
C HIS A 145 10.05 -10.49 -3.17
N PHE A 146 11.28 -10.20 -2.70
CA PHE A 146 12.11 -9.12 -3.23
C PHE A 146 13.61 -9.48 -3.20
N PRO A 147 14.40 -9.14 -4.24
CA PRO A 147 15.81 -9.50 -4.28
C PRO A 147 16.65 -8.70 -3.27
N TRP A 148 17.38 -9.42 -2.41
CA TRP A 148 18.27 -8.84 -1.40
C TRP A 148 19.28 -7.83 -1.94
N VAL A 149 19.75 -8.01 -3.18
CA VAL A 149 20.70 -7.09 -3.83
C VAL A 149 20.13 -5.68 -4.02
N GLN A 150 18.81 -5.54 -4.18
CA GLN A 150 18.16 -4.23 -4.35
C GLN A 150 17.81 -3.55 -3.02
N VAL A 151 17.78 -4.29 -1.91
CA VAL A 151 17.37 -3.80 -0.59
C VAL A 151 18.17 -2.57 -0.15
N PRO A 152 19.53 -2.54 -0.20
CA PRO A 152 20.28 -1.37 0.23
C PRO A 152 19.95 -0.11 -0.57
N ALA A 153 19.74 -0.25 -1.89
CA ALA A 153 19.43 0.87 -2.77
C ALA A 153 18.03 1.44 -2.48
N TYR A 154 17.04 0.57 -2.25
CA TYR A 154 15.69 0.98 -1.85
C TYR A 154 15.71 1.73 -0.51
N ILE A 155 16.39 1.17 0.50
CA ILE A 155 16.51 1.82 1.82
C ILE A 155 17.20 3.18 1.70
N ALA A 156 18.26 3.30 0.90
CA ALA A 156 18.93 4.58 0.67
C ALA A 156 18.00 5.62 0.02
N ALA A 157 17.20 5.21 -0.98
CA ALA A 157 16.20 6.08 -1.60
C ALA A 157 15.12 6.52 -0.60
N GLN A 158 14.61 5.61 0.23
CA GLN A 158 13.60 5.89 1.25
C GLN A 158 14.14 6.82 2.35
N VAL A 159 15.36 6.59 2.84
CA VAL A 159 16.00 7.43 3.88
C VAL A 159 16.26 8.83 3.36
N SER A 160 16.83 8.97 2.16
CA SER A 160 17.10 10.28 1.55
C SER A 160 15.81 11.07 1.30
N ALA A 161 14.77 10.42 0.77
CA ALA A 161 13.46 11.03 0.58
C ALA A 161 12.83 11.52 1.88
N SER A 162 12.89 10.71 2.93
CA SER A 162 12.36 11.07 4.25
C SER A 162 13.06 12.30 4.85
N ILE A 163 14.39 12.35 4.76
CA ILE A 163 15.16 13.51 5.22
C ILE A 163 14.76 14.76 4.43
N CYS A 164 14.71 14.67 3.09
CA CYS A 164 14.30 15.78 2.23
C CYS A 164 12.89 16.28 2.56
N ALA A 165 11.91 15.38 2.71
CA ALA A 165 10.54 15.74 3.07
C ALA A 165 10.46 16.42 4.44
N SER A 166 11.22 15.92 5.41
CA SER A 166 11.22 16.45 6.77
C SER A 166 11.85 17.84 6.86
N PHE A 167 12.91 18.11 6.10
CA PHE A 167 13.47 19.46 6.01
C PHE A 167 12.58 20.42 5.21
N ALA A 168 11.89 19.94 4.18
CA ALA A 168 10.88 20.74 3.47
C ALA A 168 9.75 21.17 4.44
N LEU A 169 9.22 20.24 5.25
CA LEU A 169 8.24 20.55 6.28
C LEU A 169 8.76 21.53 7.33
N LYS A 170 10.03 21.38 7.75
CA LYS A 170 10.68 22.32 8.67
C LYS A 170 10.69 23.73 8.13
N GLY A 171 10.92 23.91 6.83
CA GLY A 171 10.83 25.21 6.17
C GLY A 171 9.39 25.74 6.12
N VAL A 172 8.44 24.92 5.67
CA VAL A 172 7.04 25.32 5.45
C VAL A 172 6.31 25.64 6.75
N PHE A 173 6.55 24.87 7.81
CA PHE A 173 5.80 24.95 9.05
C PHE A 173 6.57 25.57 10.22
N HIS A 174 7.74 26.17 9.98
CA HIS A 174 8.52 26.86 11.01
C HIS A 174 7.65 27.78 11.89
N PRO A 175 7.78 27.78 13.23
CA PRO A 175 8.73 26.99 14.04
C PRO A 175 8.23 25.60 14.47
N PHE A 176 7.11 25.11 13.93
CA PHE A 176 6.46 23.88 14.38
C PHE A 176 7.04 22.65 13.69
N MET A 177 7.72 21.79 14.45
CA MET A 177 8.22 20.49 13.97
C MET A 177 8.01 19.33 14.95
N SER A 178 7.82 19.61 16.24
CA SER A 178 7.75 18.60 17.28
C SER A 178 6.64 17.57 17.05
N GLY A 179 5.50 17.99 16.49
CA GLY A 179 4.38 17.11 16.18
C GLY A 179 4.72 16.04 15.14
N GLY A 180 5.66 16.30 14.24
CA GLY A 180 6.09 15.32 13.22
C GLY A 180 6.99 14.22 13.79
N VAL A 181 7.64 14.46 14.94
CA VAL A 181 8.58 13.53 15.57
C VAL A 181 7.83 12.42 16.29
N THR A 182 8.30 11.19 16.14
CA THR A 182 7.74 10.03 16.86
C THR A 182 8.48 9.85 18.20
N VAL A 183 7.81 10.17 19.31
CA VAL A 183 8.32 9.96 20.67
C VAL A 183 7.22 9.28 21.49
N PRO A 184 7.52 8.19 22.22
CA PRO A 184 6.49 7.49 22.98
C PRO A 184 6.04 8.31 24.20
N SER A 185 4.74 8.30 24.46
CA SER A 185 4.12 8.86 25.68
C SER A 185 3.91 7.80 26.77
N VAL A 186 4.04 6.52 26.40
CA VAL A 186 3.91 5.34 27.28
C VAL A 186 5.27 4.72 27.59
N SER A 187 5.30 3.66 28.41
CA SER A 187 6.54 2.94 28.72
C SER A 187 7.21 2.36 27.47
N VAL A 188 8.53 2.17 27.52
CA VAL A 188 9.33 1.59 26.42
C VAL A 188 8.77 0.25 25.95
N GLY A 189 8.39 -0.63 26.88
CA GLY A 189 7.82 -1.94 26.55
C GLY A 189 6.46 -1.85 25.85
N GLN A 190 5.59 -0.93 26.30
CA GLN A 190 4.29 -0.70 25.66
C GLN A 190 4.45 -0.11 24.25
N ALA A 191 5.34 0.88 24.08
CA ALA A 191 5.62 1.48 22.78
C ALA A 191 6.20 0.45 21.79
N PHE A 192 7.13 -0.39 22.25
CA PHE A 192 7.68 -1.47 21.46
C PHE A 192 6.60 -2.47 21.03
N ALA A 193 5.76 -2.93 21.96
CA ALA A 193 4.68 -3.85 21.66
C ALA A 193 3.67 -3.26 20.66
N LEU A 194 3.28 -2.00 20.85
CA LEU A 194 2.39 -1.30 19.93
C LEU A 194 2.98 -1.23 18.53
N GLU A 195 4.21 -0.72 18.37
CA GLU A 195 4.90 -0.63 17.07
C GLU A 195 5.08 -2.00 16.41
N PHE A 196 5.35 -3.04 17.20
CA PHE A 196 5.41 -4.42 16.70
C PHE A 196 4.06 -4.87 16.13
N PHE A 197 2.97 -4.77 16.90
CA PHE A 197 1.66 -5.30 16.50
C PHE A 197 1.02 -4.51 15.36
N ILE A 198 1.15 -3.19 15.34
CA ILE A 198 0.63 -2.39 14.23
C ILE A 198 1.41 -2.67 12.94
N THR A 199 2.72 -2.88 13.01
CA THR A 199 3.52 -3.22 11.83
C THR A 199 3.28 -4.66 11.37
N PHE A 200 3.06 -5.57 12.32
CA PHE A 200 2.56 -6.91 12.05
C PHE A 200 1.26 -6.86 11.25
N ASN A 201 0.27 -6.10 11.71
CA ASN A 201 -1.02 -5.97 11.02
C ASN A 201 -0.84 -5.38 9.62
N LEU A 202 -0.02 -4.32 9.49
CA LEU A 202 0.30 -3.73 8.20
C LEU A 202 0.89 -4.75 7.23
N LEU A 203 1.91 -5.50 7.64
CA LEU A 203 2.58 -6.44 6.75
C LEU A 203 1.80 -7.72 6.49
N PHE A 204 0.92 -8.12 7.41
CA PHE A 204 -0.04 -9.19 7.14
C PHE A 204 -0.95 -8.78 5.97
N VAL A 205 -1.56 -7.60 6.03
CA VAL A 205 -2.45 -7.09 4.97
C VAL A 205 -1.69 -6.83 3.67
N VAL A 206 -0.53 -6.19 3.73
CA VAL A 206 0.31 -5.92 2.56
C VAL A 206 0.69 -7.22 1.84
N THR A 207 1.13 -8.25 2.58
CA THR A 207 1.50 -9.53 1.97
C THR A 207 0.28 -10.24 1.37
N ALA A 208 -0.89 -10.08 2.00
CA ALA A 208 -2.14 -10.60 1.47
C ALA A 208 -2.50 -10.03 0.10
N VAL A 209 -2.51 -8.70 0.00
CA VAL A 209 -2.92 -8.03 -1.24
C VAL A 209 -1.82 -8.04 -2.30
N ALA A 210 -0.55 -8.18 -1.92
CA ALA A 210 0.56 -8.19 -2.86
C ALA A 210 0.85 -9.58 -3.45
N THR A 211 0.49 -10.67 -2.76
CA THR A 211 0.89 -12.02 -3.18
C THR A 211 -0.25 -12.95 -3.54
N ASP A 212 -1.49 -12.72 -3.08
CA ASP A 212 -2.62 -13.59 -3.40
C ASP A 212 -3.35 -13.06 -4.63
N THR A 213 -3.39 -13.87 -5.71
CA THR A 213 -4.08 -13.54 -6.96
C THR A 213 -5.60 -13.43 -6.80
N ARG A 214 -6.16 -13.94 -5.69
CA ARG A 214 -7.57 -13.76 -5.31
C ARG A 214 -7.82 -12.41 -4.63
N ALA A 215 -6.78 -11.79 -4.07
CA ALA A 215 -6.88 -10.43 -3.56
C ALA A 215 -6.82 -9.47 -4.76
N VAL A 216 -7.84 -8.62 -4.86
CA VAL A 216 -8.01 -7.69 -5.98
C VAL A 216 -6.81 -6.74 -6.02
N GLY A 217 -5.88 -6.95 -6.94
CA GLY A 217 -4.66 -6.14 -7.06
C GLY A 217 -4.94 -4.63 -7.22
N GLU A 218 -6.08 -4.28 -7.82
CA GLU A 218 -6.53 -2.90 -7.95
C GLU A 218 -6.97 -2.27 -6.62
N LEU A 219 -7.40 -3.07 -5.63
CA LEU A 219 -7.81 -2.59 -4.30
C LEU A 219 -6.67 -2.61 -3.29
N ALA A 220 -5.46 -3.08 -3.66
CA ALA A 220 -4.33 -3.19 -2.75
C ALA A 220 -3.99 -1.87 -2.06
N GLY A 221 -4.01 -0.75 -2.79
CA GLY A 221 -3.76 0.57 -2.22
C GLY A 221 -4.79 0.98 -1.17
N ILE A 222 -6.08 0.67 -1.39
CA ILE A 222 -7.15 0.98 -0.45
C ILE A 222 -6.98 0.17 0.83
N ALA A 223 -6.74 -1.14 0.71
CA ALA A 223 -6.57 -2.02 1.86
C ALA A 223 -5.35 -1.61 2.72
N VAL A 224 -4.22 -1.32 2.08
CA VAL A 224 -3.00 -0.92 2.80
C VAL A 224 -3.16 0.47 3.43
N GLY A 225 -3.71 1.44 2.70
CA GLY A 225 -3.98 2.78 3.24
C GLY A 225 -4.96 2.78 4.41
N ALA A 226 -6.05 2.02 4.32
CA ALA A 226 -7.01 1.84 5.40
C ALA A 226 -6.38 1.18 6.63
N THR A 227 -5.48 0.21 6.42
CA THR A 227 -4.74 -0.44 7.51
C THR A 227 -3.82 0.53 8.24
N VAL A 228 -3.11 1.39 7.50
CA VAL A 228 -2.26 2.46 8.08
C VAL A 228 -3.11 3.43 8.91
N MET A 229 -4.25 3.87 8.38
CA MET A 229 -5.19 4.73 9.12
C MET A 229 -5.67 4.06 10.41
N LEU A 230 -6.16 2.81 10.33
CA LEU A 230 -6.60 2.03 11.49
C LEU A 230 -5.51 1.93 12.56
N ASN A 231 -4.30 1.58 12.14
CA ASN A 231 -3.16 1.42 13.04
C ASN A 231 -2.78 2.73 13.76
N ILE A 232 -2.89 3.87 13.08
CA ILE A 232 -2.62 5.19 13.69
C ILE A 232 -3.73 5.57 14.66
N LEU A 233 -5.00 5.26 14.38
CA LEU A 233 -6.09 5.47 15.35
C LEU A 233 -5.85 4.70 16.65
N VAL A 234 -5.24 3.50 16.56
CA VAL A 234 -4.93 2.66 17.73
C VAL A 234 -3.68 3.14 18.47
N ALA A 235 -2.56 3.32 17.77
CA ALA A 235 -1.25 3.52 18.40
C ALA A 235 -0.78 4.98 18.42
N GLY A 236 -1.39 5.86 17.63
CA GLY A 236 -0.98 7.26 17.46
C GLY A 236 -0.78 8.02 18.78
N PRO A 237 -1.73 8.01 19.73
CA PRO A 237 -1.57 8.72 21.00
C PRO A 237 -0.47 8.16 21.92
N SER A 238 -0.12 6.89 21.75
CA SER A 238 0.77 6.16 22.67
C SER A 238 2.21 6.07 22.15
N SER A 239 2.38 5.57 20.92
CA SER A 239 3.70 5.40 20.28
C SER A 239 3.94 6.40 19.16
N GLY A 240 2.94 7.15 18.69
CA GLY A 240 3.04 7.99 17.49
C GLY A 240 2.74 7.23 16.18
N GLY A 241 2.49 5.93 16.25
CA GLY A 241 2.05 5.09 15.11
C GLY A 241 3.03 5.13 13.93
N SER A 242 4.27 4.69 14.13
CA SER A 242 5.30 4.84 13.09
C SER A 242 5.16 3.83 11.96
N MET A 243 5.19 2.53 12.32
CA MET A 243 5.24 1.38 11.39
C MET A 243 6.43 1.35 10.42
N ASN A 244 7.25 2.40 10.39
CA ASN A 244 8.17 2.67 9.31
C ASN A 244 9.40 3.43 9.83
N PRO A 245 10.60 2.81 9.81
CA PRO A 245 11.84 3.45 10.26
C PRO A 245 12.09 4.83 9.64
N VAL A 246 11.79 5.03 8.35
CA VAL A 246 12.01 6.33 7.71
C VAL A 246 10.96 7.36 8.09
N ARG A 247 9.75 6.95 8.50
CA ARG A 247 8.73 7.89 9.03
C ARG A 247 9.11 8.48 10.39
N THR A 248 9.98 7.81 11.14
CA THR A 248 10.56 8.35 12.36
C THR A 248 11.90 9.05 12.11
N LEU A 249 12.77 8.48 11.28
CA LEU A 249 14.14 8.97 11.11
C LEU A 249 14.22 10.38 10.54
N GLY A 250 13.50 10.69 9.44
CA GLY A 250 13.55 12.00 8.81
C GLY A 250 13.14 13.13 9.75
N PRO A 251 11.95 13.05 10.38
CA PRO A 251 11.51 14.08 11.34
C PRO A 251 12.44 14.20 12.54
N ALA A 252 13.00 13.08 13.04
CA ALA A 252 13.98 13.09 14.11
C ALA A 252 15.25 13.87 13.72
N VAL A 253 15.77 13.67 12.50
CA VAL A 253 16.92 14.44 11.99
C VAL A 253 16.57 15.91 11.82
N ALA A 254 15.43 16.23 11.22
CA ALA A 254 15.05 17.62 10.98
C ALA A 254 14.81 18.40 12.29
N ALA A 255 14.23 17.75 13.31
CA ALA A 255 13.96 18.34 14.62
C ALA A 255 15.14 18.23 15.60
N GLY A 256 16.16 17.42 15.32
CA GLY A 256 17.26 17.13 16.24
C GLY A 256 16.84 16.34 17.48
N ASN A 257 15.79 15.52 17.39
CA ASN A 257 15.23 14.77 18.51
C ASN A 257 15.21 13.26 18.20
N TYR A 258 16.09 12.52 18.86
CA TYR A 258 16.31 11.08 18.63
C TYR A 258 15.81 10.19 19.78
N LYS A 259 14.97 10.73 20.67
CA LYS A 259 14.54 10.03 21.87
C LYS A 259 13.83 8.71 21.53
N HIS A 260 14.35 7.61 22.06
CA HIS A 260 13.84 6.23 21.84
C HIS A 260 13.75 5.78 20.37
N ILE A 261 14.53 6.39 19.46
CA ILE A 261 14.46 6.10 18.02
C ILE A 261 14.64 4.61 17.69
N TRP A 262 15.45 3.89 18.47
CA TRP A 262 15.73 2.47 18.27
C TRP A 262 14.46 1.60 18.28
N ILE A 263 13.42 1.98 19.05
CA ILE A 263 12.14 1.26 19.09
C ILE A 263 11.55 1.21 17.68
N TYR A 264 11.54 2.35 16.99
CA TYR A 264 10.96 2.51 15.66
C TYR A 264 11.84 1.97 14.53
N LEU A 265 13.10 1.60 14.83
CA LEU A 265 13.96 0.87 13.89
C LEU A 265 13.76 -0.64 14.04
N VAL A 266 13.65 -1.14 15.29
CA VAL A 266 13.64 -2.58 15.58
C VAL A 266 12.23 -3.16 15.59
N ALA A 267 11.29 -2.58 16.36
CA ALA A 267 9.96 -3.14 16.53
C ALA A 267 9.19 -3.23 15.21
N PRO A 268 9.21 -2.19 14.33
CA PRO A 268 8.59 -2.31 13.01
C PRO A 268 9.20 -3.41 12.14
N THR A 269 10.53 -3.59 12.14
CA THR A 269 11.15 -4.64 11.31
C THR A 269 10.78 -6.04 11.79
N LEU A 270 10.77 -6.27 13.10
CA LEU A 270 10.32 -7.55 13.67
C LEU A 270 8.84 -7.80 13.40
N GLY A 271 7.98 -6.79 13.63
CA GLY A 271 6.55 -6.87 13.33
C GLY A 271 6.32 -7.16 11.85
N ALA A 272 7.05 -6.49 10.96
CA ALA A 272 6.97 -6.67 9.52
C ALA A 272 7.26 -8.11 9.08
N ILE A 273 8.38 -8.68 9.55
CA ILE A 273 8.78 -10.06 9.25
C ILE A 273 7.74 -11.05 9.79
N CYS A 274 7.30 -10.88 11.04
CA CYS A 274 6.30 -11.74 11.66
C CYS A 274 4.96 -11.67 10.92
N GLY A 275 4.45 -10.47 10.62
CA GLY A 275 3.16 -10.28 9.97
C GLY A 275 3.11 -10.87 8.56
N ALA A 276 4.15 -10.59 7.77
CA ALA A 276 4.27 -11.16 6.44
C ALA A 276 4.45 -12.68 6.49
N GLY A 277 5.27 -13.20 7.41
CA GLY A 277 5.48 -14.64 7.59
C GLY A 277 4.22 -15.38 8.06
N THR A 278 3.43 -14.78 8.95
CA THR A 278 2.14 -15.33 9.38
C THR A 278 1.17 -15.40 8.21
N TYR A 279 1.09 -14.38 7.36
CA TYR A 279 0.24 -14.45 6.17
C TYR A 279 0.68 -15.59 5.23
N THR A 280 2.00 -15.70 4.96
CA THR A 280 2.54 -16.78 4.13
C THR A 280 2.21 -18.17 4.69
N ALA A 281 2.15 -18.33 6.02
CA ALA A 281 1.79 -19.60 6.67
C ALA A 281 0.29 -19.94 6.58
N VAL A 282 -0.61 -18.95 6.60
CA VAL A 282 -2.07 -19.19 6.55
C VAL A 282 -2.64 -19.21 5.13
N LYS A 283 -1.90 -18.70 4.15
CA LYS A 283 -2.32 -18.67 2.75
C LYS A 283 -2.49 -20.10 2.22
N LEU A 284 -3.68 -20.41 1.70
CA LEU A 284 -4.00 -21.70 1.09
C LEU A 284 -3.04 -22.01 -0.06
N ARG A 285 -2.52 -23.24 -0.10
CA ARG A 285 -1.65 -23.73 -1.17
C ARG A 285 -2.50 -24.03 -2.41
N GLU A 286 -2.00 -23.73 -3.60
CA GLU A 286 -2.71 -23.97 -4.87
C GLU A 286 -3.10 -25.44 -5.07
N ASP A 287 -2.42 -26.36 -4.40
CA ASP A 287 -2.66 -27.80 -4.45
C ASP A 287 -3.98 -28.26 -3.76
N GLU A 288 -4.63 -27.40 -2.97
CA GLU A 288 -5.91 -27.69 -2.29
C GLU A 288 -7.13 -27.20 -3.08
N VAL A 289 -6.93 -26.61 -4.27
CA VAL A 289 -8.03 -26.26 -5.17
C VAL A 289 -8.39 -27.50 -5.98
N ASP A 290 -9.55 -28.10 -5.67
CA ASP A 290 -10.13 -29.22 -6.42
C ASP A 290 -9.94 -29.02 -7.93
N PRO A 291 -9.44 -30.03 -8.68
CA PRO A 291 -9.28 -29.89 -10.12
C PRO A 291 -10.63 -29.55 -10.75
N PRO A 292 -10.66 -28.70 -11.80
CA PRO A 292 -11.92 -28.34 -12.45
C PRO A 292 -12.65 -29.62 -12.82
N ARG A 293 -13.86 -29.81 -12.25
CA ARG A 293 -14.74 -30.94 -12.59
C ARG A 293 -14.80 -31.04 -14.10
N GLN A 294 -14.27 -32.13 -14.66
CA GLN A 294 -14.48 -32.46 -16.06
C GLN A 294 -15.99 -32.48 -16.28
N VAL A 295 -16.51 -31.46 -16.94
CA VAL A 295 -17.87 -31.48 -17.46
C VAL A 295 -17.87 -32.62 -18.47
N ARG A 296 -18.41 -33.77 -18.06
CA ARG A 296 -18.65 -34.89 -18.98
C ARG A 296 -19.56 -34.36 -20.08
N SER A 297 -18.98 -34.11 -21.24
CA SER A 297 -19.69 -33.92 -22.49
C SER A 297 -20.58 -35.15 -22.69
N PHE A 298 -21.89 -34.98 -22.47
CA PHE A 298 -22.87 -35.93 -22.95
C PHE A 298 -22.89 -35.79 -24.48
N ARG A 299 -22.22 -36.71 -25.17
CA ARG A 299 -22.54 -36.99 -26.57
C ARG A 299 -23.94 -37.59 -26.61
N HIS A 300 -24.91 -36.81 -27.06
CA HIS A 300 -26.17 -37.36 -27.55
C HIS A 300 -25.88 -38.28 -28.74
N ARG A 301 -26.31 -39.54 -28.65
CA ARG A 301 -26.49 -40.44 -29.79
C ARG A 301 -27.83 -40.15 -30.45
#